data_AF-A0A7S1DZY8-F1
#
_entry.id   AF-A0A7S1DZY8-F1
#
_cell.length_a   1.000
_cell.length_b   1.000
_cell.length_c   1.000
_cell.angle_alpha   90.00
_cell.angle_beta   90.00
_cell.angle_gamma   90.00
#
_symmetry.space_group_name_H-M   'P 1'
#
loop_
_entity.id
_entity.type
_entity.pdbx_description
1 polymer ?
#
loop_
_entity_poly.entity_id
_entity_poly.type
_entity_poly.pdbx_seq_one_letter_code
_entity_poly.pdbx_strand_id
1 'polypeptide(L)'
;RLGGFSVEELERSDFDANRFVSTARRSTPLDELCGSLALHLANLRASLIDTINQDYAAFVGMASSLRGLDKAVGKIRLPVEQLREEVQEIRDAAAAQVDMLDAKLAERRGLLLAQRRLVLLLNAEESLGRVEELLEKRVQGDHKGPG
;
A
#
# COMPACT_ATOMS: atom_id res chain seq x y z
N ARG A 1 -18.80 54.73 -10.61
CA ARG A 1 -18.16 55.96 -10.09
C ARG A 1 -19.16 56.62 -9.15
N LEU A 2 -18.74 56.97 -7.93
CA LEU A 2 -19.57 57.64 -6.92
C LEU A 2 -19.24 59.13 -6.97
N GLY A 3 -20.08 59.94 -7.63
CA GLY A 3 -19.88 61.39 -7.71
C GLY A 3 -18.49 61.86 -8.18
N GLY A 4 -17.86 61.13 -9.11
CA GLY A 4 -16.50 61.40 -9.61
C GLY A 4 -15.40 60.47 -9.11
N PHE A 5 -15.65 59.65 -8.08
CA PHE A 5 -14.67 58.75 -7.46
C PHE A 5 -14.80 57.28 -7.91
N SER A 6 -13.69 56.53 -7.94
CA SER A 6 -13.72 55.07 -8.06
C SER A 6 -14.04 54.43 -6.71
N VAL A 7 -14.71 53.28 -6.74
CA VAL A 7 -15.02 52.50 -5.53
C VAL A 7 -13.74 52.05 -4.81
N GLU A 8 -12.67 51.82 -5.58
CA GLU A 8 -11.33 51.45 -5.10
C GLU A 8 -10.73 52.50 -4.14
N GLU A 9 -11.12 53.78 -4.27
CA GLU A 9 -10.62 54.84 -3.40
C GLU A 9 -11.25 54.77 -1.98
N LEU A 10 -12.43 54.13 -1.85
CA LEU A 10 -13.07 53.83 -0.56
C LEU A 10 -12.43 52.65 0.17
N GLU A 11 -11.73 51.78 -0.57
CA GLU A 11 -11.12 50.55 -0.04
C GLU A 11 -9.67 50.78 0.44
N ARG A 12 -9.14 51.99 0.26
CA ARG A 12 -7.78 52.34 0.66
C ARG A 12 -7.66 52.46 2.17
N SER A 13 -6.51 52.03 2.71
CA SER A 13 -6.19 52.13 4.12
C SER A 13 -6.03 53.57 4.64
N ASP A 14 -5.78 54.53 3.75
CA ASP A 14 -5.63 55.96 4.03
C ASP A 14 -6.90 56.78 3.73
N PHE A 15 -8.06 56.14 3.67
CA PHE A 15 -9.32 56.80 3.33
C PHE A 15 -9.70 57.90 4.35
N ASP A 16 -9.93 59.11 3.85
CA ASP A 16 -10.43 60.26 4.62
C ASP A 16 -11.80 60.70 4.09
N ALA A 17 -12.84 60.47 4.91
CA ALA A 17 -14.22 60.80 4.59
C ALA A 17 -14.45 62.32 4.39
N ASN A 18 -13.77 63.18 5.14
CA ASN A 18 -13.91 64.63 5.02
C ASN A 18 -13.31 65.13 3.70
N ARG A 19 -12.16 64.59 3.31
CA ARG A 19 -11.53 64.89 2.01
C ARG A 19 -12.37 64.38 0.84
N PHE A 20 -12.96 63.19 0.99
CA PHE A 20 -13.86 62.60 0.00
C PHE A 20 -15.10 63.46 -0.23
N VAL A 21 -15.85 63.79 0.82
CA VAL A 21 -17.10 64.58 0.72
C VAL A 21 -16.82 66.00 0.21
N SER A 22 -15.76 66.66 0.69
CA SER A 22 -15.41 68.02 0.26
C SER A 22 -15.01 68.09 -1.22
N THR A 23 -14.46 67.02 -1.78
CA THR A 23 -14.10 66.94 -3.20
C THR A 23 -15.29 66.53 -4.06
N ALA A 24 -16.09 65.55 -3.62
CA ALA A 24 -17.29 65.08 -4.34
C ALA A 24 -18.40 66.14 -4.46
N ARG A 25 -18.55 67.02 -3.46
CA ARG A 25 -19.50 68.15 -3.51
C ARG A 25 -19.20 69.18 -4.60
N ARG A 26 -17.98 69.19 -5.17
CA ARG A 26 -17.62 70.10 -6.28
C ARG A 26 -18.19 69.64 -7.63
N SER A 27 -18.51 68.36 -7.76
CA SER A 27 -18.91 67.71 -9.02
C SER A 27 -20.31 67.08 -8.99
N THR A 28 -20.89 66.85 -7.81
CA THR A 28 -22.16 66.12 -7.67
C THR A 28 -22.99 66.67 -6.51
N PRO A 29 -24.32 66.84 -6.68
CA PRO A 29 -25.20 67.25 -5.59
C PRO A 29 -25.20 66.19 -4.48
N LEU A 30 -25.33 66.65 -3.23
CA LEU A 30 -25.17 65.81 -2.05
C LEU A 30 -26.19 64.66 -2.00
N ASP A 31 -27.40 64.88 -2.49
CA ASP A 31 -28.47 63.87 -2.50
C ASP A 31 -28.15 62.69 -3.44
N GLU A 32 -27.63 62.98 -4.63
CA GLU A 32 -27.15 61.96 -5.57
C GLU A 32 -25.94 61.19 -5.00
N LEU A 33 -25.04 61.88 -4.30
CA LEU A 33 -23.90 61.24 -3.63
C LEU A 33 -24.39 60.27 -2.54
N CYS A 34 -25.31 60.71 -1.68
CA CYS A 34 -25.93 59.88 -0.64
C CYS A 34 -26.64 58.65 -1.23
N GLY A 35 -27.44 58.84 -2.29
CA GLY A 35 -28.12 57.74 -2.98
C GLY A 35 -27.14 56.74 -3.59
N SER A 36 -26.06 57.22 -4.20
CA SER A 36 -25.03 56.37 -4.80
C SER A 36 -24.25 55.56 -3.76
N LEU A 37 -23.97 56.13 -2.58
CA LEU A 37 -23.34 55.44 -1.46
C LEU A 37 -24.28 54.39 -0.84
N ALA A 38 -25.56 54.72 -0.70
CA ALA A 38 -26.57 53.78 -0.23
C ALA A 38 -26.70 52.56 -1.16
N LEU A 39 -26.69 52.79 -2.48
CA LEU A 39 -26.69 51.74 -3.49
C LEU A 39 -25.41 50.89 -3.42
N HIS A 40 -24.24 51.53 -3.28
CA HIS A 40 -22.98 50.81 -3.15
C HIS A 40 -22.94 49.94 -1.90
N LEU A 41 -23.41 50.45 -0.76
CA LEU A 41 -23.54 49.68 0.48
C LEU A 41 -24.50 48.49 0.33
N ALA A 42 -25.62 48.67 -0.37
CA ALA A 42 -26.57 47.59 -0.65
C ALA A 42 -25.93 46.49 -1.52
N ASN A 43 -25.20 46.88 -2.57
CA ASN A 43 -24.47 45.95 -3.43
C ASN A 43 -23.36 45.21 -2.67
N LEU A 44 -22.63 45.90 -1.80
CA LEU A 44 -21.59 45.28 -0.98
C LEU A 44 -22.18 44.25 0.00
N ARG A 45 -23.32 44.57 0.62
CA ARG A 45 -24.05 43.63 1.49
C ARG A 45 -24.53 42.39 0.72
N ALA A 46 -25.07 42.58 -0.48
CA ALA A 46 -25.49 41.48 -1.34
C ALA A 46 -24.31 40.61 -1.74
N SER A 47 -23.21 41.21 -2.21
CA SER A 47 -21.99 40.49 -2.58
C SER A 47 -21.39 39.72 -1.41
N LEU A 48 -21.42 40.28 -0.19
CA LEU A 48 -20.91 39.57 0.99
C LEU A 48 -21.75 38.32 1.30
N ILE A 49 -23.08 38.42 1.19
CA ILE A 49 -23.98 37.27 1.35
C ILE A 49 -23.71 36.22 0.27
N ASP A 50 -23.55 36.64 -0.98
CA ASP A 50 -23.27 35.74 -2.10
C ASP A 50 -21.93 35.02 -1.93
N THR A 51 -20.87 35.74 -1.53
CA THR A 51 -19.56 35.13 -1.25
C THR A 51 -19.65 34.12 -0.10
N ILE A 52 -20.33 34.46 1.00
CA ILE A 52 -20.54 33.52 2.12
C ILE A 52 -21.32 32.29 1.67
N ASN A 53 -22.37 32.47 0.88
CA ASN A 53 -23.17 31.36 0.37
C ASN A 53 -22.36 30.46 -0.57
N GLN A 54 -21.52 31.05 -1.42
CA GLN A 54 -20.62 30.34 -2.32
C GLN A 54 -19.59 29.52 -1.52
N ASP A 55 -18.96 30.13 -0.52
CA ASP A 55 -18.00 29.46 0.36
C ASP A 55 -18.67 28.34 1.17
N TYR A 56 -19.89 28.56 1.65
CA TYR A 56 -20.68 27.55 2.34
C TYR A 56 -21.00 26.36 1.42
N ALA A 57 -21.43 26.61 0.18
CA ALA A 57 -21.70 25.57 -0.79
C ALA A 57 -20.44 24.75 -1.11
N ALA A 58 -19.29 25.42 -1.27
CA ALA A 58 -18.00 24.76 -1.46
C ALA A 58 -17.63 23.88 -0.25
N PHE A 59 -17.76 24.41 0.97
CA PHE A 59 -17.47 23.67 2.20
C PHE A 59 -18.36 22.43 2.36
N VAL A 60 -19.67 22.57 2.14
CA VAL A 60 -20.62 21.44 2.19
C VAL A 60 -20.29 20.40 1.11
N GLY A 61 -19.94 20.83 -0.10
CA GLY A 61 -19.51 19.96 -1.19
C GLY A 61 -18.24 19.17 -0.85
N MET A 62 -17.24 19.83 -0.25
CA MET A 62 -16.00 19.20 0.23
C MET A 62 -16.29 18.19 1.36
N ALA A 63 -17.12 18.56 2.35
CA ALA A 63 -17.49 17.68 3.45
C ALA A 63 -18.25 16.43 2.97
N SER A 64 -19.12 16.59 1.95
CA SER A 64 -19.81 15.48 1.29
C SER A 64 -18.83 14.55 0.57
N SER A 65 -17.89 15.12 -0.17
CA SER A 65 -16.84 14.38 -0.86
C SER A 65 -15.95 13.59 0.11
N LEU A 66 -15.57 14.20 1.24
CA LEU A 66 -14.77 13.55 2.28
C LEU A 66 -15.52 12.36 2.89
N ARG A 67 -16.80 12.54 3.23
CA ARG A 67 -17.65 11.43 3.70
C ARG A 67 -17.81 10.33 2.64
N GLY A 68 -17.81 10.70 1.35
CA GLY A 68 -17.78 9.75 0.24
C GLY A 68 -16.48 8.95 0.19
N LEU A 69 -15.34 9.63 0.38
CA LEU A 69 -14.02 9.00 0.48
C LEU A 69 -13.94 8.03 1.66
N ASP A 70 -14.41 8.42 2.85
CA ASP A 70 -14.43 7.56 4.04
C ASP A 70 -15.19 6.25 3.78
N LYS A 71 -16.33 6.33 3.07
CA LYS A 71 -17.09 5.14 2.67
C LYS A 71 -16.31 4.27 1.68
N ALA A 72 -15.60 4.87 0.72
CA ALA A 72 -14.78 4.12 -0.23
C ALA A 72 -13.61 3.42 0.46
N VAL A 73 -12.92 4.13 1.36
CA VAL A 73 -11.85 3.56 2.20
C VAL A 73 -12.38 2.40 3.04
N GLY A 74 -13.54 2.58 3.69
CA GLY A 74 -14.20 1.52 4.46
C GLY A 74 -14.50 0.27 3.63
N LYS A 75 -14.91 0.43 2.36
CA LYS A 75 -15.17 -0.69 1.45
C LYS A 75 -13.91 -1.44 1.02
N ILE A 76 -12.76 -0.77 0.93
CA ILE A 76 -11.50 -1.39 0.47
C ILE A 76 -10.75 -2.03 1.64
N ARG A 77 -10.89 -1.49 2.85
CA ARG A 77 -10.16 -1.96 4.03
C ARG A 77 -10.37 -3.45 4.32
N LEU A 78 -11.62 -3.90 4.40
CA LEU A 78 -11.92 -5.30 4.73
C LEU A 78 -11.39 -6.28 3.67
N PRO A 79 -11.63 -6.10 2.35
CA PRO A 79 -11.03 -6.95 1.33
C PRO A 79 -9.50 -6.99 1.35
N VAL A 80 -8.83 -5.89 1.68
CA VAL A 80 -7.37 -5.86 1.77
C VAL A 80 -6.87 -6.63 3.00
N GLU A 81 -7.55 -6.50 4.14
CA GLU A 81 -7.26 -7.29 5.34
C GLU A 81 -7.45 -8.78 5.06
N GLN A 82 -8.54 -9.17 4.40
CA GLN A 82 -8.81 -10.55 3.98
C GLN A 82 -7.74 -11.08 3.01
N LEU A 83 -7.41 -10.33 1.97
CA LEU A 83 -6.37 -10.74 1.01
C LEU A 83 -5.02 -10.94 1.69
N ARG A 84 -4.68 -10.09 2.67
CA ARG A 84 -3.45 -10.24 3.46
C ARG A 84 -3.47 -11.53 4.28
N GLU A 85 -4.61 -11.90 4.86
CA GLU A 85 -4.79 -13.16 5.59
C GLU A 85 -4.66 -14.37 4.65
N GLU A 86 -5.32 -14.35 3.49
CA GLU A 86 -5.22 -15.43 2.50
C GLU A 86 -3.77 -15.63 2.01
N VAL A 87 -3.06 -14.54 1.70
CA VAL A 87 -1.64 -14.61 1.30
C VAL A 87 -0.77 -15.18 2.41
N GLN A 88 -1.06 -14.82 3.66
CA GLN A 88 -0.36 -15.34 4.83
C GLN A 88 -0.57 -16.86 4.98
N GLU A 89 -1.81 -17.33 4.85
CA GLU A 89 -2.16 -18.75 4.89
C GLU A 89 -1.48 -19.54 3.78
N ILE A 90 -1.50 -19.02 2.54
CA ILE A 90 -0.83 -19.66 1.40
C ILE A 90 0.68 -19.77 1.64
N ARG A 91 1.30 -18.71 2.18
CA ARG A 91 2.74 -18.72 2.48
C ARG A 91 3.08 -19.78 3.52
N ASP A 92 2.29 -19.88 4.58
CA ASP A 92 2.53 -20.83 5.66
C ASP A 92 2.29 -22.27 5.18
N ALA A 93 1.26 -22.50 4.35
CA ALA A 93 1.02 -23.79 3.71
C ALA A 93 2.16 -24.19 2.76
N ALA A 94 2.67 -23.24 1.97
CA ALA A 94 3.81 -23.48 1.08
C ALA A 94 5.08 -23.82 1.86
N ALA A 95 5.37 -23.12 2.95
CA ALA A 95 6.50 -23.42 3.83
C ALA A 95 6.39 -24.84 4.40
N ALA A 96 5.21 -25.23 4.89
CA ALA A 96 4.98 -26.58 5.40
C ALA A 96 5.18 -27.66 4.30
N GLN A 97 4.79 -27.40 3.06
CA GLN A 97 5.03 -28.32 1.95
C GLN A 97 6.52 -28.46 1.61
N VAL A 98 7.28 -27.36 1.67
CA VAL A 98 8.74 -27.40 1.48
C VAL A 98 9.39 -28.26 2.57
N ASP A 99 9.03 -28.04 3.84
CA ASP A 99 9.57 -28.83 4.96
C ASP A 99 9.25 -30.32 4.81
N MET A 100 8.02 -30.65 4.39
CA MET A 100 7.62 -32.03 4.11
C MET A 100 8.43 -32.66 2.96
N LEU A 101 8.70 -31.89 1.90
CA LEU A 101 9.51 -32.36 0.77
C LEU A 101 10.96 -32.60 1.20
N ASP A 102 11.54 -31.70 1.98
CA ASP A 102 12.91 -31.84 2.49
C ASP A 102 13.04 -33.06 3.39
N ALA A 103 12.06 -33.31 4.27
CA ALA A 103 12.01 -34.52 5.09
C ALA A 103 11.98 -35.80 4.24
N LYS A 104 11.13 -35.85 3.19
CA LYS A 104 11.05 -37.00 2.27
C LYS A 104 12.35 -37.17 1.46
N LEU A 105 12.99 -36.09 1.05
CA LEU A 105 14.28 -36.15 0.36
C LEU A 105 15.39 -36.68 1.28
N ALA A 106 15.39 -36.28 2.56
CA ALA A 106 16.31 -36.80 3.56
C ALA A 106 16.10 -38.31 3.79
N GLU A 107 14.85 -38.74 3.94
CA GLU A 107 14.48 -40.15 4.06
C GLU A 107 14.97 -40.97 2.84
N ARG A 108 14.70 -40.48 1.63
CA ARG A 108 15.16 -41.13 0.39
C ARG A 108 16.68 -41.26 0.33
N ARG A 109 17.43 -40.24 0.77
CA ARG A 109 18.90 -40.31 0.85
C ARG A 109 19.34 -41.40 1.83
N GLY A 110 18.69 -41.50 2.99
CA GLY A 110 18.93 -42.56 3.97
C GLY A 110 18.72 -43.96 3.40
N LEU A 111 17.61 -44.17 2.70
CA LEU A 111 17.31 -45.44 2.03
C LEU A 111 18.35 -45.83 0.98
N LEU A 112 18.79 -44.87 0.15
CA LEU A 112 19.82 -45.12 -0.85
C LEU A 112 21.17 -45.49 -0.23
N LEU A 113 21.53 -44.89 0.90
CA LEU A 113 22.74 -45.26 1.64
C LEU A 113 22.63 -46.67 2.21
N ALA A 114 21.49 -47.02 2.79
CA ALA A 114 21.23 -48.37 3.30
C ALA A 114 21.29 -49.42 2.18
N GLN A 115 20.70 -49.13 1.02
CA GLN A 115 20.75 -49.99 -0.15
C GLN A 115 22.20 -50.24 -0.62
N ARG A 116 23.01 -49.18 -0.74
CA ARG A 116 24.43 -49.31 -1.11
C ARG A 116 25.20 -50.17 -0.11
N ARG A 117 24.94 -50.01 1.18
CA ARG A 117 25.58 -50.81 2.23
C ARG A 117 25.22 -52.30 2.13
N LEU A 118 23.95 -52.61 1.86
CA LEU A 118 23.49 -53.98 1.63
C LEU A 118 24.17 -54.62 0.43
N VAL A 119 24.29 -53.91 -0.69
CA VAL A 119 25.00 -54.40 -1.89
C VAL A 119 26.47 -54.68 -1.58
N LEU A 120 27.14 -53.80 -0.82
CA LEU A 120 28.53 -54.03 -0.41
C LEU A 120 28.68 -55.27 0.48
N LEU A 121 27.76 -55.50 1.42
CA LEU A 121 27.77 -56.69 2.26
C LEU A 121 27.55 -57.98 1.45
N LEU A 122 26.62 -57.96 0.49
CA LEU A 122 26.38 -59.08 -0.41
C LEU A 122 27.64 -59.41 -1.24
N ASN A 123 28.28 -58.39 -1.82
CA ASN A 123 29.52 -58.59 -2.58
C ASN A 123 30.66 -59.14 -1.70
N ALA A 124 30.72 -58.73 -0.43
CA ALA A 124 31.71 -59.23 0.51
C ALA A 124 31.45 -60.70 0.87
N GLU A 125 30.19 -61.09 1.05
CA GLU A 125 29.78 -62.47 1.32
C GLU A 125 30.12 -63.38 0.12
N GLU A 126 29.78 -62.98 -1.11
CA GLU A 126 30.17 -63.72 -2.32
C GLU A 126 31.69 -63.88 -2.43
N SER A 127 32.44 -62.81 -2.11
CA SER A 127 33.91 -62.85 -2.14
C SER A 127 34.47 -63.79 -1.08
N LEU A 128 33.87 -63.83 0.11
CA LEU A 128 34.25 -64.74 1.19
C LEU A 128 34.00 -66.20 0.76
N GLY A 129 32.83 -66.50 0.18
CA GLY A 129 32.50 -67.84 -0.33
C GLY A 129 33.47 -68.31 -1.42
N ARG A 130 33.92 -67.41 -2.32
CA ARG A 130 34.98 -67.74 -3.30
C ARG A 130 36.31 -68.06 -2.65
N VAL A 131 36.70 -67.33 -1.59
CA VAL A 131 37.93 -67.60 -0.83
C VAL A 131 37.82 -68.95 -0.12
N GLU A 132 36.68 -69.26 0.48
CA GLU A 132 36.40 -70.55 1.13
C GLU A 132 36.51 -71.71 0.14
N GLU A 133 35.89 -71.63 -1.04
CA GLU A 133 36.04 -72.65 -2.08
C GLU A 133 37.50 -72.87 -2.51
N LEU A 134 38.28 -71.79 -2.63
CA LEU A 134 39.69 -71.88 -3.00
C LEU A 134 40.51 -72.55 -1.90
N LEU A 135 40.21 -72.26 -0.63
CA LEU A 135 40.84 -72.89 0.52
C LEU A 135 40.52 -74.39 0.57
N GLU A 136 39.26 -74.78 0.38
CA GLU A 136 38.85 -76.19 0.33
C GLU A 136 39.58 -76.95 -0.78
N LYS A 137 39.65 -76.37 -1.99
CA LYS A 137 40.39 -76.95 -3.12
C LYS A 137 41.89 -77.11 -2.81
N ARG A 138 42.50 -76.14 -2.10
CA ARG A 138 43.91 -76.20 -1.68
C ARG A 138 44.14 -77.32 -0.65
N VAL A 139 43.28 -77.44 0.34
CA VAL A 139 43.36 -78.47 1.39
C VAL A 139 43.19 -79.88 0.81
N GLN A 140 42.31 -80.06 -0.17
CA GLN A 140 42.15 -81.32 -0.90
C GLN A 140 43.34 -81.65 -1.82
N GLY A 141 44.02 -80.62 -2.36
CA GLY A 141 45.25 -80.78 -3.14
C GLY A 141 46.44 -81.26 -2.33
N ASP A 142 46.57 -80.82 -1.07
CA ASP A 142 47.66 -81.25 -0.16
C ASP A 142 47.49 -82.70 0.34
N HIS A 143 46.28 -83.27 0.30
CA HIS A 143 46.04 -84.69 0.64
C HIS A 143 46.33 -85.67 -0.52
N LYS A 144 46.74 -85.18 -1.70
CA LYS A 144 47.13 -86.01 -2.86
C LYS A 144 48.60 -85.82 -3.28
N GLY A 145 49.49 -85.50 -2.33
CA GLY A 145 50.95 -85.67 -2.49
C GLY A 145 51.36 -87.15 -2.39
N PRO A 146 52.42 -87.60 -3.10
CA PRO A 146 52.55 -88.97 -3.60
C PRO A 146 52.93 -89.96 -2.49
N GLY A 147 52.18 -91.05 -2.40
CA GLY A 147 52.57 -92.32 -1.80
C GLY A 147 52.48 -93.41 -2.86
#